data_AF-A0A841Q0B9-F1
#
_entry.id   AF-A0A841Q0B9-F1
#
_cell.length_a   1.000
_cell.length_b   1.000
_cell.length_c   1.000
_cell.angle_alpha   90.00
_cell.angle_beta   90.00
_cell.angle_gamma   90.00
#
_symmetry.space_group_name_H-M   'P 1'
#
loop_
_entity.id
_entity.type
_entity.pdbx_description
1 polymer ?
#
loop_
_entity_poly.entity_id
_entity_poly.type
_entity_poly.pdbx_seq_one_letter_code
_entity_poly.pdbx_strand_id
1 'polypeptide(L)'
;MHSFTDFHLYTATDVLEKKLRDRYQELPGHGTLAKKYAYQNTLPFLHRWQQGRSLLTESHRLPFHTQPLLLFYGLTHLLKAIILLYDPTYPASTNVLAHGVSTRKRKRKDYRFIDDEVKIQKHGLFPHMLQEMFHVKSLNEERFQMGSLFLQLPFIVNMTRVDPRFQSKKTGTKIPPLLIHYMLLYNLSMINRYETEWWGELIAQRTSADLPLIEHYIEKFPTACEDLTVGEVLTLLE
;
A
#
# COMPACT_ATOMS: atom_id res chain seq x y z
N MET A 1 -15.88 -3.26 10.62
CA MET A 1 -15.26 -3.26 9.30
C MET A 1 -15.74 -2.02 8.62
N HIS A 2 -14.81 -1.14 8.27
CA HIS A 2 -15.08 0.12 7.61
C HIS A 2 -15.21 -0.07 6.10
N SER A 3 -15.91 0.84 5.46
CA SER A 3 -16.16 0.86 4.02
C SER A 3 -16.04 2.27 3.46
N PHE A 4 -15.84 2.41 2.15
CA PHE A 4 -15.75 3.73 1.50
C PHE A 4 -17.03 4.57 1.65
N THR A 5 -18.16 3.97 2.01
CA THR A 5 -19.37 4.73 2.33
C THR A 5 -19.25 5.48 3.65
N ASP A 6 -18.43 5.02 4.58
CA ASP A 6 -18.19 5.73 5.85
C ASP A 6 -17.42 7.04 5.60
N PHE A 7 -16.64 7.12 4.50
CA PHE A 7 -15.98 8.35 4.07
C PHE A 7 -16.95 9.34 3.38
N HIS A 8 -18.21 8.99 3.11
CA HIS A 8 -19.09 9.78 2.24
C HIS A 8 -19.26 11.24 2.68
N LEU A 9 -19.35 11.50 4.00
CA LEU A 9 -19.47 12.86 4.54
C LEU A 9 -18.28 13.76 4.17
N TYR A 10 -17.08 13.18 4.10
CA TYR A 10 -15.84 13.88 3.77
C TYR A 10 -15.65 14.09 2.26
N THR A 11 -16.60 13.64 1.42
CA THR A 11 -16.59 13.99 -0.01
C THR A 11 -17.02 15.43 -0.26
N ALA A 12 -17.72 16.05 0.70
CA ALA A 12 -18.01 17.48 0.68
C ALA A 12 -16.76 18.29 1.01
N THR A 13 -16.38 19.21 0.10
CA THR A 13 -15.12 19.96 0.18
C THR A 13 -15.01 20.81 1.43
N ASP A 14 -16.10 21.48 1.82
CA ASP A 14 -16.17 22.31 3.03
C ASP A 14 -16.03 21.50 4.32
N VAL A 15 -16.64 20.31 4.36
CA VAL A 15 -16.53 19.37 5.48
C VAL A 15 -15.09 18.87 5.63
N LEU A 16 -14.49 18.40 4.53
CA LEU A 16 -13.11 17.91 4.56
C LEU A 16 -12.11 19.03 4.87
N GLU A 17 -12.26 20.22 4.28
CA GLU A 17 -11.37 21.34 4.56
C GLU A 17 -11.40 21.69 6.05
N LYS A 18 -12.60 21.74 6.65
CA LYS A 18 -12.73 21.95 8.10
C LYS A 18 -11.98 20.89 8.88
N LYS A 19 -12.20 19.61 8.57
CA LYS A 19 -11.58 18.49 9.30
C LYS A 19 -10.06 18.41 9.10
N LEU A 20 -9.55 18.72 7.91
CA LEU A 20 -8.10 18.87 7.67
C LEU A 20 -7.52 20.03 8.47
N ARG A 21 -8.22 21.16 8.54
CA ARG A 21 -7.76 22.30 9.35
C ARG A 21 -7.68 21.93 10.82
N ASP A 22 -8.72 21.33 11.37
CA ASP A 22 -8.78 20.91 12.76
C ASP A 22 -7.64 19.93 13.05
N ARG A 23 -7.43 18.93 12.17
CA ARG A 23 -6.30 17.99 12.24
C ARG A 23 -4.93 18.69 12.22
N TYR A 24 -4.73 19.65 11.32
CA TYR A 24 -3.44 20.35 11.20
C TYR A 24 -3.14 21.29 12.37
N GLN A 25 -4.16 21.71 13.14
CA GLN A 25 -3.97 22.48 14.37
C GLN A 25 -3.35 21.65 15.48
N GLU A 26 -3.60 20.34 15.49
CA GLU A 26 -3.06 19.40 16.47
C GLU A 26 -1.64 18.94 16.13
N LEU A 27 -1.23 19.09 14.86
CA LEU A 27 0.09 18.68 14.41
C LEU A 27 1.18 19.65 14.91
N PRO A 28 2.27 19.14 15.51
CA PRO A 28 3.40 19.97 15.95
C PRO A 28 3.94 20.84 14.82
N GLY A 29 4.07 22.15 15.06
CA GLY A 29 4.65 23.10 14.11
C GLY A 29 3.74 23.56 12.96
N HIS A 30 2.51 23.06 12.85
CA HIS A 30 1.62 23.35 11.72
C HIS A 30 0.41 24.23 12.05
N GLY A 31 0.11 24.45 13.35
CA GLY A 31 -1.13 25.11 13.76
C GLY A 31 -1.35 26.53 13.22
N THR A 32 -0.29 27.33 13.06
CA THR A 32 -0.38 28.70 12.51
C THR A 32 -0.73 28.72 11.02
N LEU A 33 -0.35 27.67 10.27
CA LEU A 33 -0.59 27.53 8.84
C LEU A 33 -1.72 26.54 8.52
N ALA A 34 -2.37 25.96 9.53
CA ALA A 34 -3.40 24.94 9.37
C ALA A 34 -4.49 25.33 8.38
N LYS A 35 -5.00 26.56 8.46
CA LYS A 35 -6.02 27.07 7.51
C LYS A 35 -5.49 27.09 6.07
N LYS A 36 -4.26 27.55 5.87
CA LYS A 36 -3.62 27.60 4.55
C LYS A 36 -3.43 26.18 3.99
N TYR A 37 -2.88 25.28 4.79
CA TYR A 37 -2.64 23.90 4.35
C TYR A 37 -3.93 23.14 4.11
N ALA A 38 -4.97 23.33 4.92
CA ALA A 38 -6.26 22.70 4.70
C ALA A 38 -6.85 23.09 3.35
N TYR A 39 -6.89 24.38 3.05
CA TYR A 39 -7.33 24.89 1.74
C TYR A 39 -6.51 24.29 0.59
N GLN A 40 -5.18 24.25 0.74
CA GLN A 40 -4.28 23.70 -0.29
C GLN A 40 -4.43 22.19 -0.51
N ASN A 41 -4.69 21.43 0.56
CA ASN A 41 -4.65 19.97 0.55
C ASN A 41 -6.01 19.31 0.34
N THR A 42 -7.13 20.04 0.48
CA THR A 42 -8.48 19.47 0.35
C THR A 42 -8.70 18.83 -1.02
N LEU A 43 -8.46 19.55 -2.11
CA LEU A 43 -8.62 19.00 -3.46
C LEU A 43 -7.59 17.90 -3.78
N PRO A 44 -6.28 18.07 -3.50
CA PRO A 44 -5.31 16.98 -3.64
C PRO A 44 -5.70 15.71 -2.88
N PHE A 45 -6.20 15.83 -1.65
CA PHE A 45 -6.68 14.69 -0.87
C PHE A 45 -7.84 14.02 -1.60
N LEU A 46 -8.90 14.77 -1.93
CA LEU A 46 -10.10 14.23 -2.57
C LEU A 46 -9.78 13.53 -3.89
N HIS A 47 -8.99 14.16 -4.76
CA HIS A 47 -8.67 13.59 -6.07
C HIS A 47 -7.86 12.31 -5.93
N ARG A 48 -6.89 12.26 -5.00
CA ARG A 48 -6.12 11.05 -4.71
C ARG A 48 -7.00 9.96 -4.13
N TRP A 49 -7.87 10.30 -3.18
CA TRP A 49 -8.82 9.37 -2.57
C TRP A 49 -9.75 8.75 -3.61
N GLN A 50 -10.38 9.58 -4.44
CA GLN A 50 -11.27 9.14 -5.52
C GLN A 50 -10.54 8.28 -6.54
N GLN A 51 -9.35 8.69 -7.00
CA GLN A 51 -8.55 7.91 -7.93
C GLN A 51 -8.16 6.55 -7.36
N GLY A 52 -7.74 6.53 -6.09
CA GLY A 52 -7.35 5.31 -5.39
C GLY A 52 -8.50 4.32 -5.24
N ARG A 53 -9.65 4.82 -4.75
CA ARG A 53 -10.90 4.05 -4.63
C ARG A 53 -11.36 3.50 -5.97
N SER A 54 -11.35 4.30 -7.03
CA SER A 54 -11.78 3.85 -8.36
C SER A 54 -10.89 2.72 -8.89
N LEU A 55 -9.56 2.87 -8.80
CA LEU A 55 -8.63 1.81 -9.22
C LEU A 55 -8.81 0.52 -8.41
N LEU A 56 -9.04 0.64 -7.10
CA LEU A 56 -9.27 -0.50 -6.22
C LEU A 56 -10.59 -1.22 -6.58
N THR A 57 -11.67 -0.45 -6.76
CA THR A 57 -13.01 -0.99 -7.06
C THR A 57 -13.08 -1.65 -8.43
N GLU A 58 -12.49 -1.03 -9.46
CA GLU A 58 -12.52 -1.55 -10.82
C GLU A 58 -11.57 -2.74 -11.02
N SER A 59 -10.58 -2.93 -10.14
CA SER A 59 -9.62 -4.03 -10.26
C SER A 59 -10.28 -5.40 -10.40
N HIS A 60 -11.31 -5.70 -9.60
CA HIS A 60 -12.02 -6.98 -9.63
C HIS A 60 -12.73 -7.27 -10.95
N ARG A 61 -13.06 -6.24 -11.74
CA ARG A 61 -13.73 -6.39 -13.03
C ARG A 61 -12.75 -6.64 -14.17
N LEU A 62 -11.46 -6.39 -13.94
CA LEU A 62 -10.43 -6.57 -14.94
C LEU A 62 -9.84 -7.98 -14.90
N PRO A 63 -9.26 -8.46 -16.02
CA PRO A 63 -8.53 -9.71 -16.04
C PRO A 63 -7.43 -9.74 -14.98
N PHE A 64 -7.19 -10.91 -14.38
CA PHE A 64 -6.12 -11.13 -13.41
C PHE A 64 -4.75 -10.61 -13.89
N HIS A 65 -4.53 -10.64 -15.21
CA HIS A 65 -3.34 -10.07 -15.86
C HIS A 65 -3.08 -8.61 -15.54
N THR A 66 -4.05 -7.77 -15.17
CA THR A 66 -3.82 -6.33 -14.93
C THR A 66 -4.10 -5.93 -13.48
N GLN A 67 -4.73 -6.81 -12.70
CA GLN A 67 -5.12 -6.54 -11.32
C GLN A 67 -3.96 -6.04 -10.43
N PRO A 68 -2.76 -6.68 -10.40
CA PRO A 68 -1.67 -6.21 -9.55
C PRO A 68 -1.28 -4.74 -9.78
N LEU A 69 -1.34 -4.29 -11.03
CA LEU A 69 -0.99 -2.93 -11.41
C LEU A 69 -1.99 -1.93 -10.85
N LEU A 70 -3.29 -2.20 -11.04
CA LEU A 70 -4.35 -1.32 -10.54
C LEU A 70 -4.38 -1.30 -9.02
N LEU A 71 -4.24 -2.45 -8.37
CA LEU A 71 -4.20 -2.54 -6.91
C LEU A 71 -3.03 -1.75 -6.33
N PHE A 72 -1.85 -1.86 -6.93
CA PHE A 72 -0.68 -1.10 -6.50
C PHE A 72 -0.89 0.42 -6.63
N TYR A 73 -1.37 0.89 -7.78
CA TYR A 73 -1.61 2.32 -7.99
C TYR A 73 -2.80 2.83 -7.16
N GLY A 74 -3.84 2.01 -6.97
CA GLY A 74 -4.98 2.30 -6.11
C GLY A 74 -4.54 2.54 -4.67
N LEU A 75 -3.82 1.59 -4.08
CA LEU A 75 -3.24 1.74 -2.75
C LEU A 75 -2.29 2.95 -2.66
N THR A 76 -1.43 3.15 -3.67
CA THR A 76 -0.50 4.28 -3.70
C THR A 76 -1.24 5.61 -3.67
N HIS A 77 -2.36 5.74 -4.39
CA HIS A 77 -3.18 6.96 -4.37
C HIS A 77 -3.85 7.17 -3.01
N LEU A 78 -4.43 6.13 -2.41
CA LEU A 78 -5.02 6.20 -1.07
C LEU A 78 -3.98 6.61 -0.02
N LEU A 79 -2.80 5.99 -0.02
CA LEU A 79 -1.72 6.34 0.90
C LEU A 79 -1.21 7.78 0.70
N LYS A 80 -1.15 8.27 -0.54
CA LYS A 80 -0.81 9.67 -0.83
C LYS A 80 -1.90 10.67 -0.41
N ALA A 81 -3.14 10.23 -0.22
CA ALA A 81 -4.18 11.05 0.41
C ALA A 81 -3.97 11.03 1.93
N ILE A 82 -3.88 9.84 2.53
CA ILE A 82 -3.74 9.63 3.98
C ILE A 82 -2.51 10.34 4.55
N ILE A 83 -1.37 10.31 3.85
CA ILE A 83 -0.14 10.97 4.33
C ILE A 83 -0.34 12.48 4.56
N LEU A 84 -1.29 13.13 3.90
CA LEU A 84 -1.60 14.55 4.14
C LEU A 84 -2.18 14.78 5.54
N LEU A 85 -2.79 13.77 6.17
CA LEU A 85 -3.28 13.82 7.56
C LEU A 85 -2.15 13.81 8.60
N TYR A 86 -0.94 13.47 8.17
CA TYR A 86 0.27 13.36 8.98
C TYR A 86 1.27 14.48 8.64
N ASP A 87 1.47 14.75 7.35
CA ASP A 87 2.36 15.79 6.82
C ASP A 87 1.60 16.70 5.83
N PRO A 88 1.16 17.89 6.29
CA PRO A 88 0.48 18.86 5.43
C PRO A 88 1.38 19.46 4.34
N THR A 89 2.69 19.25 4.40
CA THR A 89 3.66 19.75 3.42
C THR A 89 3.96 18.74 2.31
N TYR A 90 3.42 17.53 2.40
CA TYR A 90 3.69 16.47 1.43
C TYR A 90 3.10 16.79 0.03
N PRO A 91 3.89 16.69 -1.06
CA PRO A 91 5.31 16.37 -1.09
C PRO A 91 6.20 17.62 -0.94
N ALA A 92 7.06 17.64 0.09
CA ALA A 92 7.98 18.75 0.33
C ALA A 92 9.17 18.79 -0.65
N SER A 93 9.48 17.67 -1.32
CA SER A 93 10.55 17.60 -2.33
C SER A 93 10.31 16.46 -3.33
N THR A 94 11.09 16.43 -4.41
CA THR A 94 11.05 15.34 -5.40
C THR A 94 11.55 14.01 -4.83
N ASN A 95 12.31 14.02 -3.73
CA ASN A 95 12.86 12.81 -3.10
C ASN A 95 11.76 11.89 -2.55
N VAL A 96 10.59 12.42 -2.18
CA VAL A 96 9.46 11.61 -1.67
C VAL A 96 8.50 11.15 -2.78
N LEU A 97 8.75 11.53 -4.04
CA LEU A 97 7.89 11.14 -5.17
C LEU A 97 8.18 9.72 -5.67
N ALA A 98 9.40 9.21 -5.46
CA ALA A 98 9.76 7.83 -5.76
C ALA A 98 9.00 6.86 -4.83
N HIS A 99 8.85 5.59 -5.23
CA HIS A 99 8.14 4.59 -4.41
C HIS A 99 8.81 4.33 -3.05
N GLY A 100 10.14 4.48 -2.96
CA GLY A 100 10.89 4.20 -1.72
C GLY A 100 11.17 2.72 -1.47
N VAL A 101 10.86 1.87 -2.44
CA VAL A 101 11.17 0.43 -2.45
C VAL A 101 11.67 0.03 -3.84
N SER A 102 12.44 -1.06 -3.92
CA SER A 102 12.89 -1.64 -5.19
C SER A 102 12.93 -3.17 -5.12
N THR A 103 12.83 -3.81 -6.28
CA THR A 103 13.02 -5.25 -6.45
C THR A 103 13.96 -5.48 -7.62
N ARG A 104 14.48 -6.70 -7.78
CA ARG A 104 15.29 -7.03 -8.96
C ARG A 104 14.41 -6.91 -10.21
N LYS A 105 14.88 -6.12 -11.19
CA LYS A 105 14.20 -5.93 -12.48
C LYS A 105 14.16 -7.20 -13.33
N ARG A 106 15.24 -7.99 -13.30
CA ARG A 106 15.34 -9.29 -13.97
C ARG A 106 15.29 -10.42 -12.93
N LYS A 107 14.35 -11.34 -13.06
CA LYS A 107 14.20 -12.49 -12.16
C LYS A 107 15.16 -13.63 -12.52
N ARG A 108 15.36 -14.55 -11.58
CA ARG A 108 16.24 -15.73 -11.73
C ARG A 108 15.52 -16.84 -12.51
N LYS A 109 16.27 -17.81 -13.06
CA LYS A 109 15.74 -18.92 -13.90
C LYS A 109 14.68 -19.77 -13.18
N ASP A 110 14.80 -19.97 -11.88
CA ASP A 110 13.84 -20.70 -11.04
C ASP A 110 13.08 -19.74 -10.11
N TYR A 111 12.50 -18.69 -10.69
CA TYR A 111 11.87 -17.64 -9.91
C TYR A 111 10.61 -18.14 -9.20
N ARG A 112 10.56 -17.82 -7.90
CA ARG A 112 9.39 -17.99 -7.03
C ARG A 112 9.10 -16.67 -6.36
N PHE A 113 7.85 -16.22 -6.43
CA PHE A 113 7.42 -14.97 -5.84
C PHE A 113 7.72 -14.94 -4.35
N ILE A 114 7.43 -16.03 -3.61
CA ILE A 114 7.59 -16.06 -2.16
C ILE A 114 9.05 -16.00 -1.70
N ASP A 115 9.99 -16.31 -2.60
CA ASP A 115 11.44 -16.28 -2.36
C ASP A 115 12.09 -14.97 -2.84
N ASP A 116 11.32 -14.09 -3.50
CA ASP A 116 11.81 -12.78 -3.92
C ASP A 116 11.87 -11.79 -2.77
N GLU A 117 12.63 -10.72 -2.98
CA GLU A 117 12.89 -9.68 -1.99
C GLU A 117 12.51 -8.30 -2.50
N VAL A 118 11.94 -7.50 -1.61
CA VAL A 118 11.84 -6.04 -1.75
C VAL A 118 12.88 -5.39 -0.87
N LYS A 119 13.57 -4.38 -1.40
CA LYS A 119 14.55 -3.56 -0.68
C LYS A 119 13.99 -2.16 -0.43
N ILE A 120 14.02 -1.72 0.82
CA ILE A 120 13.71 -0.34 1.19
C ILE A 120 14.81 0.60 0.70
N GLN A 121 14.41 1.73 0.13
CA GLN A 121 15.33 2.79 -0.30
C GLN A 121 15.44 3.88 0.77
N LYS A 122 16.55 4.62 0.74
CA LYS A 122 16.81 5.74 1.66
C LYS A 122 15.76 6.86 1.55
N HIS A 123 15.24 7.06 0.34
CA HIS A 123 14.29 8.13 0.02
C HIS A 123 13.10 7.55 -0.75
N GLY A 124 11.96 8.24 -0.67
CA GLY A 124 10.72 7.89 -1.37
C GLY A 124 9.52 7.87 -0.44
N LEU A 125 8.38 7.48 -0.99
CA LEU A 125 7.11 7.39 -0.29
C LEU A 125 7.17 6.41 0.89
N PHE A 126 7.73 5.21 0.69
CA PHE A 126 7.82 4.21 1.76
C PHE A 126 8.54 4.70 3.04
N PRO A 127 9.81 5.16 3.00
CA PRO A 127 10.49 5.64 4.21
C PRO A 127 9.80 6.87 4.80
N HIS A 128 9.17 7.71 3.98
CA HIS A 128 8.40 8.85 4.47
C HIS A 128 7.13 8.42 5.23
N MET A 129 6.34 7.47 4.70
CA MET A 129 5.19 6.89 5.41
C MET A 129 5.63 6.20 6.71
N LEU A 130 6.73 5.45 6.66
CA LEU A 130 7.28 4.75 7.83
C LEU A 130 7.60 5.73 8.97
N GLN A 131 8.18 6.89 8.64
CA GLN A 131 8.53 7.92 9.60
C GLN A 131 7.30 8.71 10.08
N GLU A 132 6.48 9.25 9.17
CA GLU A 132 5.42 10.20 9.52
C GLU A 132 4.16 9.52 10.06
N MET A 133 3.73 8.39 9.47
CA MET A 133 2.50 7.72 9.88
C MET A 133 2.70 6.76 11.06
N PHE A 134 3.88 6.14 11.15
CA PHE A 134 4.13 5.07 12.12
C PHE A 134 5.23 5.39 13.13
N HIS A 135 5.85 6.58 13.03
CA HIS A 135 6.92 7.04 13.92
C HIS A 135 8.12 6.07 14.01
N VAL A 136 8.37 5.30 12.96
CA VAL A 136 9.49 4.37 12.86
C VAL A 136 10.62 5.04 12.06
N LYS A 137 11.70 5.43 12.76
CA LYS A 137 12.86 6.09 12.13
C LYS A 137 13.66 5.17 11.20
N SER A 138 13.80 3.91 11.58
CA SER A 138 14.49 2.90 10.80
C SER A 138 14.02 1.51 11.17
N LEU A 139 14.06 0.60 10.21
CA LEU A 139 13.89 -0.83 10.43
C LEU A 139 15.26 -1.48 10.55
N ASN A 140 15.35 -2.56 11.34
CA ASN A 140 16.59 -3.33 11.46
C ASN A 140 16.95 -4.06 10.15
N GLU A 141 15.94 -4.33 9.32
CA GLU A 141 16.07 -5.02 8.05
C GLU A 141 15.84 -4.04 6.89
N GLU A 142 16.76 -4.02 5.91
CA GLU A 142 16.59 -3.25 4.67
C GLU A 142 15.87 -4.05 3.57
N ARG A 143 15.75 -5.37 3.73
CA ARG A 143 15.17 -6.28 2.74
C ARG A 143 14.18 -7.23 3.38
N PHE A 144 13.07 -7.42 2.71
CA PHE A 144 11.99 -8.30 3.16
C PHE A 144 11.68 -9.33 2.07
N GLN A 145 11.68 -10.61 2.45
CA GLN A 145 11.19 -11.67 1.57
C GLN A 145 9.67 -11.62 1.47
N MET A 146 9.13 -11.83 0.26
CA MET A 146 7.68 -11.78 0.02
C MET A 146 6.92 -12.80 0.89
N GLY A 147 7.46 -14.00 1.05
CA GLY A 147 6.85 -15.02 1.92
C GLY A 147 6.81 -14.61 3.39
N SER A 148 7.84 -13.92 3.91
CA SER A 148 7.83 -13.38 5.28
C SER A 148 6.81 -12.26 5.47
N LEU A 149 6.53 -11.48 4.42
CA LEU A 149 5.47 -10.48 4.41
C LEU A 149 4.09 -11.13 4.42
N PHE A 150 3.88 -12.19 3.64
CA PHE A 150 2.63 -12.95 3.62
C PHE A 150 2.27 -13.56 4.97
N LEU A 151 3.26 -14.06 5.72
CA LEU A 151 3.05 -14.61 7.07
C LEU A 151 2.45 -13.60 8.06
N GLN A 152 2.59 -12.30 7.80
CA GLN A 152 2.05 -11.24 8.65
C GLN A 152 0.60 -10.87 8.33
N LEU A 153 0.01 -11.42 7.25
CA LEU A 153 -1.37 -11.11 6.84
C LEU A 153 -2.36 -12.15 7.39
N PRO A 154 -3.33 -11.76 8.24
CA PRO A 154 -4.24 -12.70 8.89
C PRO A 154 -5.00 -13.61 7.91
N PHE A 155 -5.43 -13.07 6.77
CA PHE A 155 -6.20 -13.81 5.76
C PHE A 155 -5.36 -14.78 4.92
N ILE A 156 -4.03 -14.78 5.08
CA ILE A 156 -3.08 -15.67 4.39
C ILE A 156 -2.58 -16.80 5.31
N VAL A 157 -2.64 -16.60 6.64
CA VAL A 157 -2.06 -17.52 7.64
C VAL A 157 -2.48 -18.98 7.40
N ASN A 158 -3.76 -19.23 7.16
CA ASN A 158 -4.27 -20.60 6.96
C ASN A 158 -3.64 -21.30 5.74
N MET A 159 -3.43 -20.58 4.63
CA MET A 159 -2.77 -21.13 3.44
C MET A 159 -1.28 -21.42 3.73
N THR A 160 -0.62 -20.52 4.46
CA THR A 160 0.82 -20.65 4.75
C THR A 160 1.14 -21.70 5.81
N ARG A 161 0.23 -21.98 6.75
CA ARG A 161 0.46 -22.90 7.87
C ARG A 161 0.69 -24.34 7.41
N VAL A 162 -0.02 -24.77 6.37
CA VAL A 162 0.05 -26.14 5.84
C VAL A 162 1.03 -26.26 4.68
N ASP A 163 1.56 -25.13 4.21
CA ASP A 163 2.44 -25.08 3.06
C ASP A 163 3.90 -25.28 3.48
N PRO A 164 4.55 -26.40 3.09
CA PRO A 164 5.93 -26.69 3.50
C PRO A 164 6.92 -25.62 3.05
N ARG A 165 6.58 -24.83 2.02
CA ARG A 165 7.42 -23.75 1.48
C ARG A 165 7.54 -22.56 2.44
N PHE A 166 6.65 -22.48 3.44
CA PHE A 166 6.65 -21.46 4.48
C PHE A 166 7.31 -21.94 5.78
N GLN A 167 7.60 -23.23 5.96
CA GLN A 167 8.18 -23.78 7.20
C GLN A 167 9.56 -23.18 7.53
N SER A 168 10.36 -22.87 6.51
CA SER A 168 11.67 -22.22 6.69
C SER A 168 11.60 -20.70 6.80
N LYS A 169 10.44 -20.11 6.51
CA LYS A 169 10.25 -18.65 6.52
C LYS A 169 9.90 -18.18 7.92
N LYS A 170 10.54 -17.09 8.35
CA LYS A 170 10.29 -16.48 9.65
C LYS A 170 9.57 -15.14 9.46
N THR A 171 8.66 -14.83 10.38
CA THR A 171 8.18 -13.46 10.57
C THR A 171 9.35 -12.65 11.16
N GLY A 172 9.90 -11.73 10.38
CA GLY A 172 10.95 -10.81 10.83
C GLY A 172 10.35 -9.67 11.67
N THR A 173 10.93 -8.48 11.52
CA THR A 173 10.41 -7.24 12.12
C THR A 173 8.91 -7.06 11.80
N LYS A 174 8.10 -6.74 12.82
CA LYS A 174 6.67 -6.43 12.62
C LYS A 174 6.53 -5.13 11.83
N ILE A 175 5.81 -5.18 10.72
CA ILE A 175 5.58 -4.04 9.83
C ILE A 175 4.10 -3.66 9.88
N PRO A 176 3.75 -2.36 9.85
CA PRO A 176 2.36 -1.93 9.73
C PRO A 176 1.66 -2.56 8.50
N PRO A 177 0.40 -3.02 8.60
CA PRO A 177 -0.30 -3.74 7.53
C PRO A 177 -0.30 -3.01 6.18
N LEU A 178 -0.54 -1.70 6.16
CA LEU A 178 -0.52 -0.90 4.93
C LEU A 178 0.83 -0.95 4.20
N LEU A 179 1.94 -0.95 4.95
CA LEU A 179 3.29 -1.03 4.40
C LEU A 179 3.63 -2.43 3.88
N ILE A 180 3.09 -3.48 4.51
CA ILE A 180 3.19 -4.87 4.01
C ILE A 180 2.52 -4.97 2.64
N HIS A 181 1.28 -4.50 2.53
CA HIS A 181 0.53 -4.50 1.27
C HIS A 181 1.23 -3.69 0.18
N TYR A 182 1.76 -2.52 0.54
CA TYR A 182 2.51 -1.67 -0.38
C TYR A 182 3.71 -2.40 -0.99
N MET A 183 4.48 -3.11 -0.16
CA MET A 183 5.64 -3.89 -0.60
C MET A 183 5.27 -5.08 -1.49
N LEU A 184 4.26 -5.85 -1.10
CA LEU A 184 3.78 -7.00 -1.88
C LEU A 184 3.26 -6.56 -3.26
N LEU A 185 2.42 -5.54 -3.29
CA LEU A 185 1.85 -5.00 -4.53
C LEU A 185 2.88 -4.29 -5.38
N TYR A 186 3.87 -3.62 -4.77
CA TYR A 186 4.99 -3.07 -5.53
C TYR A 186 5.67 -4.19 -6.32
N ASN A 187 6.02 -5.31 -5.68
CA ASN A 187 6.70 -6.40 -6.38
C ASN A 187 5.81 -7.06 -7.44
N LEU A 188 4.54 -7.35 -7.12
CA LEU A 188 3.59 -7.89 -8.11
C LEU A 188 3.40 -6.94 -9.30
N SER A 189 3.33 -5.62 -9.08
CA SER A 189 3.24 -4.62 -10.15
C SER A 189 4.52 -4.55 -11.00
N MET A 190 5.69 -4.86 -10.43
CA MET A 190 6.95 -4.90 -11.16
C MET A 190 7.01 -6.13 -12.05
N ILE A 191 6.61 -7.30 -11.53
CA ILE A 191 6.51 -8.53 -12.32
C ILE A 191 5.53 -8.32 -13.48
N ASN A 192 4.37 -7.76 -13.17
CA ASN A 192 3.33 -7.49 -14.15
C ASN A 192 3.80 -6.64 -15.35
N ARG A 193 4.67 -5.65 -15.10
CA ARG A 193 5.14 -4.71 -16.13
C ARG A 193 6.42 -5.13 -16.83
N TYR A 194 7.32 -5.81 -16.12
CA TYR A 194 8.69 -6.04 -16.58
C TYR A 194 9.04 -7.51 -16.79
N GLU A 195 8.21 -8.43 -16.30
CA GLU A 195 8.38 -9.89 -16.43
C GLU A 195 7.13 -10.49 -17.08
N THR A 196 6.69 -9.91 -18.20
CA THR A 196 5.43 -10.24 -18.88
C THR A 196 5.38 -11.69 -19.34
N GLU A 197 6.49 -12.26 -19.80
CA GLU A 197 6.59 -13.68 -20.19
C GLU A 197 6.36 -14.59 -18.99
N TRP A 198 7.09 -14.38 -17.89
CA TRP A 198 6.91 -15.18 -16.66
C TRP A 198 5.50 -15.03 -16.09
N TRP A 199 4.95 -13.80 -16.05
CA TRP A 199 3.59 -13.55 -15.58
C TRP A 199 2.55 -14.24 -16.47
N GLY A 200 2.76 -14.23 -17.79
CA GLY A 200 1.92 -14.93 -18.77
C GLY A 200 1.95 -16.45 -18.59
N GLU A 201 3.15 -17.04 -18.48
CA GLU A 201 3.34 -18.46 -18.25
C GLU A 201 2.77 -18.91 -16.89
N LEU A 202 2.97 -18.12 -15.84
CA LEU A 202 2.40 -18.38 -14.52
C LEU A 202 0.89 -18.58 -14.61
N ILE A 203 0.20 -17.67 -15.31
CA ILE A 203 -1.26 -17.65 -15.44
C ILE A 203 -1.75 -18.74 -16.40
N ALA A 204 -1.08 -18.92 -17.55
CA ALA A 204 -1.51 -19.85 -18.58
C ALA A 204 -1.27 -21.32 -18.19
N GLN A 205 -0.09 -21.61 -17.64
CA GLN A 205 0.31 -22.98 -17.34
C GLN A 205 -0.18 -23.42 -15.96
N ARG A 206 -0.46 -22.47 -15.04
CA ARG A 206 -0.83 -22.72 -13.63
C ARG A 206 0.11 -23.70 -12.92
N THR A 207 1.37 -23.75 -13.34
CA THR A 207 2.39 -24.71 -12.89
C THR A 207 3.08 -24.28 -11.59
N SER A 208 3.00 -23.00 -11.22
CA SER A 208 3.62 -22.49 -10.00
C SER A 208 2.72 -22.69 -8.79
N ALA A 209 3.29 -23.26 -7.73
CA ALA A 209 2.64 -23.32 -6.43
C ALA A 209 2.42 -21.93 -5.79
N ASP A 210 3.02 -20.85 -6.32
CA ASP A 210 2.78 -19.49 -5.83
C ASP A 210 1.46 -18.89 -6.37
N LEU A 211 0.94 -19.37 -7.50
CA LEU A 211 -0.24 -18.77 -8.14
C LEU A 211 -1.48 -18.78 -7.23
N PRO A 212 -1.88 -19.89 -6.57
CA PRO A 212 -3.06 -19.88 -5.70
C PRO A 212 -2.96 -18.89 -4.54
N LEU A 213 -1.74 -18.70 -4.02
CA LEU A 213 -1.47 -17.74 -2.95
C LEU A 213 -1.62 -16.30 -3.45
N ILE A 214 -1.10 -16.00 -4.64
CA ILE A 214 -1.22 -14.68 -5.26
C ILE A 214 -2.67 -14.38 -5.64
N GLU A 215 -3.40 -15.35 -6.20
CA GLU A 215 -4.83 -15.24 -6.52
C GLU A 215 -5.64 -14.91 -5.27
N HIS A 216 -5.49 -15.69 -4.19
CA HIS A 216 -6.18 -15.42 -2.92
C HIS A 216 -5.79 -14.07 -2.33
N TYR A 217 -4.51 -13.67 -2.41
CA TYR A 217 -4.10 -12.35 -1.95
C TYR A 217 -4.78 -11.22 -2.74
N ILE A 218 -4.77 -11.30 -4.07
CA ILE A 218 -5.37 -10.29 -4.95
C ILE A 218 -6.90 -10.24 -4.77
N GLU A 219 -7.53 -11.38 -4.52
CA GLU A 219 -8.96 -11.46 -4.23
C GLU A 219 -9.33 -10.78 -2.90
N LYS A 220 -8.57 -11.03 -1.82
CA LYS A 220 -8.89 -10.50 -0.48
C LYS A 220 -8.37 -9.09 -0.22
N PHE A 221 -7.34 -8.65 -0.95
CA PHE A 221 -6.68 -7.38 -0.70
C PHE A 221 -7.62 -6.17 -0.79
N PRO A 222 -8.54 -6.03 -1.77
CA PRO A 222 -9.37 -4.83 -1.88
C PRO A 222 -10.23 -4.55 -0.65
N THR A 223 -10.91 -5.56 -0.11
CA THR A 223 -11.69 -5.41 1.13
C THR A 223 -10.80 -5.07 2.32
N ALA A 224 -9.63 -5.71 2.45
CA ALA A 224 -8.68 -5.39 3.51
C ALA A 224 -8.12 -3.96 3.38
N CYS A 225 -7.83 -3.52 2.16
CA CYS A 225 -7.34 -2.18 1.86
C CYS A 225 -8.39 -1.13 2.20
N GLU A 226 -9.65 -1.37 1.83
CA GLU A 226 -10.77 -0.49 2.15
C GLU A 226 -10.93 -0.32 3.67
N ASP A 227 -11.01 -1.42 4.42
CA ASP A 227 -11.13 -1.40 5.88
C ASP A 227 -9.97 -0.65 6.55
N LEU A 228 -8.72 -0.96 6.17
CA LEU A 228 -7.52 -0.31 6.71
C LEU A 228 -7.46 1.19 6.38
N THR A 229 -7.70 1.56 5.11
CA THR A 229 -7.55 2.96 4.67
C THR A 229 -8.67 3.86 5.19
N VAL A 230 -9.90 3.36 5.23
CA VAL A 230 -11.03 4.12 5.78
C VAL A 230 -10.88 4.23 7.30
N GLY A 231 -10.59 3.13 7.99
CA GLY A 231 -10.37 3.14 9.44
C GLY A 231 -9.28 4.14 9.87
N GLU A 232 -8.18 4.18 9.12
CA GLU A 232 -7.10 5.16 9.33
C GLU A 232 -7.58 6.60 9.20
N VAL A 233 -8.37 6.91 8.15
CA VAL A 233 -8.88 8.26 7.94
C VAL A 233 -9.88 8.66 9.01
N LEU A 234 -10.82 7.79 9.36
CA LEU A 234 -11.83 8.06 10.38
C LEU A 234 -11.16 8.31 11.75
N THR A 235 -10.18 7.48 12.11
CA THR A 235 -9.42 7.64 13.37
C THR A 235 -8.78 9.02 13.51
N LEU A 236 -8.42 9.66 12.39
CA LEU A 236 -7.73 10.95 12.37
C LEU A 236 -8.66 12.15 12.12
N LEU A 237 -9.85 11.92 11.56
CA LEU A 237 -10.78 12.97 11.19
C LEU A 237 -12.04 13.02 12.04
N GLU A 238 -12.36 11.99 12.83
CA GLU A 238 -13.47 12.01 13.79
C GLU A 238 -13.09 12.76 15.05
#